data_AF-S4NRS6-F1
#
_entry.id   AF-S4NRS6-F1
#
_cell.length_a   1.000
_cell.length_b   1.000
_cell.length_c   1.000
_cell.angle_alpha   90.00
_cell.angle_beta   90.00
_cell.angle_gamma   90.00
#
_symmetry.space_group_name_H-M   'P 1'
#
loop_
_entity.id
_entity.type
_entity.pdbx_description
1 polymer ?
#
loop_
_entity_poly.entity_id
_entity_poly.type
_entity_poly.pdbx_seq_one_letter_code
_entity_poly.pdbx_strand_id
1 'polypeptide(L)'
;MRPYSGKHLSVQQRVYNYRLSRARRYVECAFGILANKWRIFHRSMNVQYEFATDIIKACCVMHNFVLNRDGVQATDDIIFDDSDLQMLHLPTANENNLSPHLIRNDFCNYFSSDVGALSWQLNKI
;
A
#
# COMPACT_ATOMS: atom_id res chain seq x y z
N MET A 1 9.55 -2.32 -4.41
CA MET A 1 10.51 -1.46 -3.66
C MET A 1 11.23 -2.24 -2.57
N ARG A 2 12.53 -2.04 -2.37
CA ARG A 2 13.31 -2.64 -1.27
C ARG A 2 13.61 -1.59 -0.18
N PRO A 3 13.60 -1.98 1.11
CA PRO A 3 14.05 -1.08 2.19
C PRO A 3 15.56 -0.78 2.05
N TYR A 4 16.05 0.24 2.76
CA TYR A 4 17.47 0.40 3.03
C TYR A 4 17.93 -0.70 4.00
N SER A 5 19.05 -1.34 3.67
CA SER A 5 19.66 -2.40 4.48
C SER A 5 20.82 -1.85 5.30
N GLY A 6 21.05 -2.40 6.49
CA GLY A 6 22.16 -2.01 7.36
C GLY A 6 21.70 -1.69 8.79
N LYS A 7 22.65 -1.67 9.73
CA LYS A 7 22.38 -1.37 11.15
C LYS A 7 22.44 0.13 11.47
N HIS A 8 23.22 0.89 10.71
CA HIS A 8 23.39 2.34 10.88
C HIS A 8 22.69 3.08 9.75
N LEU A 9 21.37 3.21 9.87
CA LEU A 9 20.55 3.95 8.91
C LEU A 9 20.41 5.41 9.36
N SER A 10 20.45 6.34 8.40
CA SER A 10 20.11 7.73 8.69
C SER A 10 18.64 7.86 9.10
N VAL A 11 18.29 8.96 9.77
CA VAL A 11 16.89 9.24 10.17
C VAL A 11 15.96 9.17 8.96
N GLN A 12 16.36 9.77 7.83
CA GLN A 12 15.60 9.78 6.59
C GLN A 12 15.36 8.36 6.04
N GLN A 13 16.40 7.51 6.08
CA GLN A 13 16.29 6.11 5.65
C GLN A 13 15.37 5.30 6.57
N ARG A 14 15.37 5.57 7.88
CA ARG A 14 14.44 4.96 8.84
C ARG A 14 13.00 5.38 8.57
N VAL A 15 12.75 6.67 8.34
CA VAL A 15 11.43 7.20 7.94
C VAL A 15 10.94 6.51 6.67
N TYR A 16 11.79 6.42 5.64
CA TYR A 16 11.44 5.70 4.41
C TYR A 16 11.08 4.24 4.68
N ASN A 17 11.92 3.51 5.43
CA ASN A 17 11.68 2.10 5.73
C ASN A 17 10.38 1.89 6.52
N TYR A 18 10.07 2.79 7.45
CA TYR A 18 8.83 2.76 8.22
C TYR A 18 7.62 3.01 7.33
N ARG A 19 7.63 4.09 6.53
CA ARG A 19 6.54 4.43 5.60
C ARG A 19 6.29 3.33 4.57
N LEU A 20 7.37 2.74 4.05
CA LEU A 20 7.28 1.62 3.12
C LEU A 20 6.64 0.38 3.78
N SER A 21 7.03 0.05 5.01
CA SER A 21 6.44 -1.06 5.76
C SER A 21 4.98 -0.80 6.09
N ARG A 22 4.63 0.44 6.47
CA ARG A 22 3.25 0.85 6.74
C ARG A 22 2.38 0.72 5.49
N ALA A 23 2.86 1.18 4.33
CA ALA A 23 2.17 1.00 3.05
C ALA A 23 1.95 -0.48 2.69
N ARG A 24 2.96 -1.34 2.88
CA ARG A 24 2.80 -2.79 2.65
C ARG A 24 1.74 -3.41 3.55
N ARG A 25 1.72 -3.04 4.83
CA ARG A 25 0.71 -3.52 5.78
C ARG A 25 -0.69 -3.21 5.29
N TYR A 26 -0.95 -1.99 4.80
CA TYR A 26 -2.27 -1.64 4.25
C TYR A 26 -2.65 -2.49 3.03
N VAL A 27 -1.71 -2.72 2.11
CA VAL A 27 -1.93 -3.57 0.94
C VAL A 27 -2.21 -5.02 1.33
N GLU A 28 -1.41 -5.58 2.26
CA GLU A 28 -1.59 -6.94 2.77
C GLU A 28 -2.93 -7.12 3.49
N CYS A 29 -3.31 -6.16 4.34
CA CYS A 29 -4.63 -6.14 4.99
C CYS A 29 -5.77 -6.10 3.96
N ALA A 30 -5.68 -5.22 2.94
CA ALA A 30 -6.70 -5.12 1.90
C ALA A 30 -6.89 -6.45 1.14
N PHE A 31 -5.80 -7.11 0.76
CA PHE A 31 -5.88 -8.43 0.11
C PHE A 31 -6.39 -9.52 1.06
N GLY A 32 -6.02 -9.48 2.34
CA GLY A 32 -6.55 -10.39 3.36
C GLY A 32 -8.06 -10.26 3.52
N ILE A 33 -8.58 -9.03 3.56
CA ILE A 33 -10.03 -8.76 3.60
C ILE A 33 -10.72 -9.30 2.34
N LEU A 34 -10.17 -9.00 1.16
CA LEU A 34 -10.72 -9.46 -0.11
C LEU A 34 -10.76 -10.99 -0.17
N ALA A 35 -9.68 -11.66 0.22
CA ALA A 35 -9.59 -13.12 0.23
C ALA A 35 -10.57 -13.74 1.23
N ASN A 36 -10.63 -13.23 2.46
CA ASN A 36 -11.54 -13.72 3.49
C ASN A 36 -13.01 -13.55 3.10
N LYS A 37 -13.36 -12.44 2.41
CA LYS A 37 -14.71 -12.21 1.90
C LYS A 37 -15.05 -13.16 0.74
N TRP A 38 -14.10 -13.38 -0.17
CA TRP A 38 -14.28 -14.19 -1.38
C TRP A 38 -13.44 -15.45 -1.33
N ARG A 39 -14.04 -16.55 -0.86
CA ARG A 39 -13.39 -17.88 -0.70
C ARG A 39 -12.70 -18.43 -1.96
N ILE A 40 -12.99 -17.90 -3.15
CA ILE A 40 -12.32 -18.28 -4.39
C ILE A 40 -10.80 -18.05 -4.33
N PHE A 41 -10.34 -17.07 -3.56
CA PHE A 41 -8.91 -16.76 -3.39
C PHE A 41 -8.18 -17.66 -2.38
N HIS A 42 -8.89 -18.49 -1.62
CA HIS A 42 -8.26 -19.38 -0.63
C HIS A 42 -7.58 -20.61 -1.27
N ARG A 43 -7.84 -20.85 -2.56
CA ARG A 43 -7.23 -21.93 -3.33
C ARG A 43 -6.69 -21.38 -4.64
N SER A 44 -5.68 -22.05 -5.18
CA SER A 44 -5.21 -21.77 -6.54
C SER A 44 -6.36 -21.95 -7.53
N MET A 45 -6.52 -20.97 -8.42
CA MET A 45 -7.54 -21.03 -9.47
C MET A 45 -7.06 -21.96 -10.59
N ASN A 46 -7.79 -23.03 -10.86
CA ASN A 46 -7.53 -23.93 -11.99
C ASN A 46 -8.38 -23.52 -13.20
N VAL A 47 -8.09 -22.35 -13.76
CA VAL A 47 -8.80 -21.75 -14.89
C VAL A 47 -7.82 -21.06 -15.84
N GLN A 48 -8.25 -20.73 -17.05
CA GLN A 48 -7.46 -19.94 -18.01
C GLN A 48 -7.12 -18.54 -17.44
N TYR A 49 -5.99 -17.97 -17.86
CA TYR A 49 -5.47 -16.70 -17.34
C TYR A 49 -6.47 -15.53 -17.52
N GLU A 50 -7.14 -15.50 -18.66
CA GLU A 50 -8.12 -14.50 -19.02
C GLU A 50 -9.32 -14.57 -18.07
N PHE A 51 -9.81 -15.78 -17.80
CA PHE A 51 -10.92 -16.00 -16.88
C PHE A 51 -10.55 -15.70 -15.43
N ALA A 52 -9.31 -16.02 -15.01
CA ALA A 52 -8.80 -15.62 -13.70
C ALA A 52 -8.79 -14.08 -13.54
N THR A 53 -8.42 -13.36 -14.59
CA THR A 53 -8.44 -11.89 -14.62
C THR A 53 -9.87 -11.35 -14.47
N ASP A 54 -10.85 -11.97 -15.13
CA ASP A 54 -12.25 -11.58 -15.02
C ASP A 54 -12.83 -11.87 -13.63
N ILE A 55 -12.47 -13.00 -13.02
CA ILE A 55 -12.82 -13.32 -11.63
C ILE A 55 -12.31 -12.23 -10.68
N ILE A 56 -11.03 -11.84 -10.81
CA ILE A 56 -10.43 -10.80 -9.95
C ILE A 56 -11.19 -9.47 -10.12
N LYS A 57 -11.44 -9.04 -11.36
CA LYS A 57 -12.21 -7.81 -11.64
C LYS A 57 -13.61 -7.87 -11.05
N ALA A 58 -14.31 -8.99 -11.22
CA ALA A 58 -15.65 -9.19 -10.66
C ALA A 58 -15.65 -9.09 -9.13
N CYS A 59 -14.69 -9.73 -8.46
CA CYS A 59 -14.52 -9.63 -7.01
C CYS A 59 -14.27 -8.19 -6.54
N CYS A 60 -13.46 -7.40 -7.25
CA CYS A 60 -13.24 -5.98 -6.94
C CYS A 60 -14.53 -5.15 -7.07
N VAL A 61 -15.27 -5.33 -8.18
CA VAL A 61 -16.54 -4.63 -8.40
C VAL A 61 -17.57 -5.02 -7.34
N MET A 62 -17.71 -6.31 -7.05
CA MET A 62 -18.62 -6.80 -6.01
C MET A 62 -18.23 -6.29 -4.63
N HIS A 63 -16.92 -6.21 -4.32
CA HIS A 63 -16.46 -5.67 -3.05
C HIS A 63 -16.89 -4.21 -2.88
N ASN A 64 -16.68 -3.37 -3.90
CA ASN A 64 -17.12 -1.97 -3.89
C ASN A 64 -18.65 -1.85 -3.78
N PHE A 65 -19.39 -2.71 -4.47
CA PHE A 65 -20.85 -2.74 -4.38
C PHE A 65 -21.33 -3.07 -2.95
N VAL A 66 -20.75 -4.09 -2.32
CA VAL A 66 -21.08 -4.49 -0.94
C VAL A 66 -20.74 -3.38 0.04
N LEU A 67 -19.57 -2.73 -0.09
CA LEU A 67 -19.18 -1.59 0.74
C LEU A 67 -20.17 -0.43 0.63
N ASN A 68 -20.61 -0.10 -0.60
CA ASN A 68 -21.58 0.97 -0.82
C ASN A 68 -22.97 0.64 -0.27
N ARG A 69 -23.38 -0.64 -0.32
CA ARG A 69 -24.70 -1.08 0.14
C ARG A 69 -24.79 -1.24 1.66
N ASP A 70 -23.82 -1.95 2.25
CA ASP A 70 -23.86 -2.38 3.65
C ASP A 70 -23.12 -1.40 4.58
N GLY A 71 -22.46 -0.39 4.01
CA GLY A 71 -21.55 0.50 4.69
C GLY A 71 -20.22 -0.18 5.06
N VAL A 72 -19.28 0.61 5.57
CA VAL A 72 -18.07 0.05 6.21
C VAL A 72 -18.51 -0.57 7.53
N GLN A 73 -18.88 -1.84 7.50
CA GLN A 73 -18.96 -2.65 8.71
C GLN A 73 -17.52 -2.79 9.21
N ALA A 74 -17.12 -1.90 10.12
CA ALA A 74 -15.83 -1.96 10.78
C ALA A 74 -15.75 -3.32 11.51
N THR A 75 -15.20 -4.35 10.86
CA THR A 75 -14.63 -5.46 11.61
C THR A 75 -13.59 -4.84 12.54
N ASP A 76 -13.61 -5.17 13.82
CA ASP A 76 -12.81 -4.54 14.89
C ASP A 76 -11.29 -4.45 14.62
N ASP A 77 -10.79 -5.08 13.55
CA ASP A 77 -9.42 -4.95 13.02
C ASP A 77 -9.17 -3.66 12.21
N ILE A 78 -10.21 -2.86 11.96
CA ILE A 78 -10.19 -1.63 11.14
C ILE A 78 -9.86 -0.43 12.06
N ILE A 79 -8.64 -0.36 12.60
CA ILE A 79 -8.07 0.95 12.98
C ILE A 79 -7.54 1.61 11.71
N PHE A 80 -8.47 2.12 10.90
CA PHE A 80 -8.16 2.96 9.75
C PHE A 80 -8.14 4.41 10.25
N ASP A 81 -6.94 4.91 10.54
CA ASP A 81 -6.74 6.37 10.55
C ASP A 81 -6.67 6.81 9.08
N ASP A 82 -7.84 7.11 8.52
CA ASP A 82 -8.05 7.59 7.14
C ASP A 82 -7.38 8.95 6.89
N SER A 83 -6.98 9.65 7.96
CA SER A 83 -6.34 10.96 7.92
C SER A 83 -4.98 10.96 7.20
N ASP A 84 -4.31 9.81 7.08
CA ASP A 84 -2.93 9.72 6.58
C ASP A 84 -2.79 9.42 5.08
N LEU A 85 -3.88 9.13 4.35
CA LEU A 85 -3.84 8.71 2.94
C LEU A 85 -4.05 9.83 1.91
N GLN A 86 -4.43 11.04 2.33
CA GLN A 86 -4.81 12.12 1.42
C GLN A 86 -3.63 12.87 0.74
N MET A 87 -2.37 12.53 1.00
CA MET A 87 -1.20 13.25 0.44
C MET A 87 -0.22 12.36 -0.33
N LEU A 88 -0.69 11.63 -1.34
CA LEU A 88 0.19 11.00 -2.34
C LEU A 88 -0.16 11.49 -3.74
N HIS A 89 0.10 12.77 -4.02
CA HIS A 89 0.29 13.22 -5.40
C HIS A 89 1.69 12.79 -5.83
N LEU A 90 1.79 11.64 -6.51
CA LEU A 90 3.05 11.28 -7.17
C LEU A 90 3.22 12.17 -8.39
N PRO A 91 4.38 12.84 -8.57
CA PRO A 91 4.75 13.40 -9.85
C PRO A 91 4.84 12.27 -10.87
N THR A 92 4.17 12.41 -12.00
CA THR A 92 4.31 11.53 -13.16
C THR A 92 5.75 11.67 -13.67
N ALA A 93 6.66 10.82 -13.18
CA ALA A 93 8.06 10.85 -13.57
C ALA A 93 8.25 10.26 -14.97
N ASN A 94 8.85 11.04 -15.87
CA ASN A 94 9.25 10.66 -17.23
C ASN A 94 10.02 9.33 -17.25
N GLU A 95 9.62 8.44 -18.17
CA GLU A 95 9.99 7.02 -18.26
C GLU A 95 11.46 6.68 -18.59
N ASN A 96 12.40 7.62 -18.49
CA ASN A 96 13.75 7.42 -19.00
C ASN A 96 14.80 7.43 -17.87
N ASN A 97 15.17 6.21 -17.43
CA ASN A 97 16.26 5.85 -16.49
C ASN A 97 15.91 5.68 -14.99
N LEU A 98 14.88 4.90 -14.67
CA LEU A 98 14.52 4.59 -13.29
C LEU A 98 15.33 3.40 -12.75
N SER A 99 16.58 3.63 -12.38
CA SER A 99 17.27 2.67 -11.49
C SER A 99 16.44 2.55 -10.21
N PRO A 100 16.11 1.33 -9.72
CA PRO A 100 15.33 1.14 -8.48
C PRO A 100 15.91 1.88 -7.27
N HIS A 101 17.21 2.15 -7.30
CA HIS A 101 17.89 2.96 -6.29
C HIS A 101 17.47 4.43 -6.32
N LEU A 102 17.30 5.01 -7.51
CA LEU A 102 16.95 6.43 -7.69
C LEU A 102 15.53 6.68 -7.17
N ILE A 103 14.55 5.88 -7.59
CA ILE A 103 13.17 6.02 -7.10
C ILE A 103 13.11 5.91 -5.57
N ARG A 104 13.87 4.99 -4.98
CA ARG A 104 13.93 4.84 -3.53
C ARG A 104 14.46 6.10 -2.87
N ASN A 105 15.51 6.68 -3.44
CA ASN A 105 16.12 7.91 -2.94
C ASN A 105 15.17 9.10 -3.09
N ASP A 106 14.44 9.18 -4.19
CA ASP A 106 13.45 10.23 -4.43
C ASP A 106 12.33 10.18 -3.38
N PHE A 107 11.81 8.99 -3.08
CA PHE A 107 10.85 8.84 -1.98
C PHE A 107 11.46 9.17 -0.61
N CYS A 108 12.70 8.75 -0.35
CA CYS A 108 13.39 9.06 0.90
C CYS A 108 13.54 10.58 1.11
N ASN A 109 13.90 11.30 0.05
CA ASN A 109 14.02 12.76 0.04
C ASN A 109 12.64 13.41 0.21
N TYR A 110 11.64 12.95 -0.54
CA TYR A 110 10.28 13.48 -0.47
C TYR A 110 9.68 13.33 0.94
N PHE A 111 9.80 12.16 1.57
CA PHE A 111 9.27 11.94 2.93
C PHE A 111 9.99 12.77 4.01
N SER A 112 11.17 13.30 3.69
CA SER A 112 11.94 14.19 4.55
C SER A 112 11.77 15.67 4.20
N SER A 113 11.06 15.99 3.11
CA SER A 113 10.76 17.35 2.68
C SER A 113 9.59 17.94 3.46
N ASP A 114 9.46 19.26 3.49
CA ASP A 114 8.38 19.96 4.21
C ASP A 114 6.97 19.56 3.73
N VAL A 115 6.85 19.13 2.47
CA VAL A 115 5.57 18.70 1.88
C VAL A 115 5.24 17.25 2.24
N GLY A 116 6.24 16.38 2.23
CA GLY A 116 6.05 14.94 2.42
C GLY A 116 6.23 14.47 3.87
N ALA A 117 6.77 15.32 4.75
CA ALA A 117 7.02 15.01 6.14
C ALA A 117 5.72 15.00 6.96
N LEU A 118 5.57 13.96 7.78
CA LEU A 118 4.42 13.80 8.66
C LEU A 118 4.84 14.01 10.12
N SER A 119 4.00 14.70 10.89
CA SER A 119 4.29 15.10 12.28
C SER A 119 4.62 13.91 13.19
N TRP A 120 4.00 12.75 12.94
CA TRP A 120 4.17 11.54 13.74
C TRP A 120 5.35 10.66 13.31
N GLN A 121 6.01 10.92 12.17
CA GLN A 121 6.93 9.96 11.55
C GLN A 121 8.20 9.70 12.37
N LEU A 122 8.63 10.68 13.17
CA LEU A 122 9.81 10.54 14.04
C LEU A 122 9.52 9.76 15.33
N ASN A 123 8.26 9.73 15.77
CA ASN A 123 7.86 9.03 17.00
C ASN A 123 7.75 7.51 16.82
N LYS A 124 7.80 7.03 15.57
CA LYS A 124 7.53 5.64 15.20
C LYS A 124 8.74 4.90 14.61
N ILE A 125 9.88 5.58 14.44
CA ILE A 125 11.09 5.04 13.80
C ILE A 125 12.14 4.56 14.78
#